data_AF-A0A535WXY7-F1
#
_entry.id   AF-A0A535WXY7-F1
#
_cell.length_a   1.000
_cell.length_b   1.000
_cell.length_c   1.000
_cell.angle_alpha   90.00
_cell.angle_beta   90.00
_cell.angle_gamma   90.00
#
_symmetry.space_group_name_H-M   'P 1'
#
loop_
_entity.id
_entity.type
_entity.pdbx_description
1 polymer ?
#
loop_
_entity_poly.entity_id
_entity_poly.type
_entity_poly.pdbx_seq_one_letter_code
_entity_poly.pdbx_strand_id
1 'polypeptide(L)'
;MTATTAAPRVRVLRWRRSVPLRWSLAPDGSAAIGLLAASLIFYYPLVFLGRVLVDYDAFVYFYPQRVFLARSLLAGHIPLWDPDLFLGAPFLANPQTAVLYPPSWLFVLGPVQAVYSAQLVLHAFLAAFFTYLLVRHAFGVLPLAAAVGGLAYAFGGFAVGQVGHLNQISAAAWLPAVLLAYDRFARSQKVYWLALGALALAMELLAGHPQETYMTLIVLGIFGVVGAPWRRPRNLVWCAIGGAGMCALGGGLSAAQLMPTLELAPLSIRGEGVNWRDAVAGSLPSYLAVRALLA
;
A
#
# COMPACT_ATOMS: atom_id res chain seq x y z
N MET A 1 -33.12 -27.13 -47.49
CA MET A 1 -31.90 -27.28 -46.69
C MET A 1 -31.49 -25.90 -46.18
N THR A 2 -31.99 -25.50 -45.01
CA THR A 2 -31.68 -24.23 -44.36
C THR A 2 -30.62 -24.47 -43.29
N ALA A 3 -29.36 -24.17 -43.61
CA ALA A 3 -28.25 -24.26 -42.69
C ALA A 3 -28.36 -23.16 -41.63
N THR A 4 -28.69 -23.56 -40.40
CA THR A 4 -28.68 -22.68 -39.23
C THR A 4 -27.23 -22.47 -38.82
N THR A 5 -26.67 -21.30 -39.10
CA THR A 5 -25.36 -20.87 -38.64
C THR A 5 -25.40 -20.69 -37.12
N ALA A 6 -24.85 -21.64 -36.39
CA ALA A 6 -24.71 -21.55 -34.94
C ALA A 6 -23.77 -20.40 -34.59
N ALA A 7 -24.30 -19.38 -33.89
CA ALA A 7 -23.51 -18.26 -33.39
C ALA A 7 -22.32 -18.77 -32.53
N PRO A 8 -21.13 -18.15 -32.65
CA PRO A 8 -19.97 -18.56 -31.86
C PRO A 8 -20.28 -18.36 -30.37
N ARG A 9 -20.38 -19.47 -29.64
CA ARG A 9 -20.48 -19.43 -28.18
C ARG A 9 -19.17 -18.89 -27.64
N VAL A 10 -19.14 -17.60 -27.29
CA VAL A 10 -18.08 -17.02 -26.47
C VAL A 10 -18.05 -17.82 -25.16
N ARG A 11 -17.13 -18.76 -25.05
CA ARG A 11 -16.81 -19.42 -23.77
C ARG A 11 -16.20 -18.33 -22.90
N VAL A 12 -17.04 -17.63 -22.14
CA VAL A 12 -16.58 -16.87 -20.99
C VAL A 12 -15.77 -17.86 -20.16
N LEU A 13 -14.46 -17.63 -20.06
CA LEU A 13 -13.56 -18.45 -19.24
C LEU A 13 -14.16 -18.49 -17.84
N ARG A 14 -14.82 -19.61 -17.52
CA ARG A 14 -15.27 -19.85 -16.15
C ARG A 14 -14.00 -19.97 -15.36
N TRP A 15 -13.67 -18.94 -14.58
CA TRP A 15 -12.74 -19.03 -13.48
C TRP A 15 -13.16 -20.24 -12.62
N ARG A 16 -12.57 -21.40 -12.90
CA ARG A 16 -12.74 -22.58 -12.06
C ARG A 16 -12.04 -22.21 -10.77
N ARG A 17 -12.82 -21.80 -9.77
CA ARG A 17 -12.36 -21.60 -8.39
C ARG A 17 -11.99 -22.97 -7.85
N SER A 18 -10.77 -23.41 -8.16
CA SER A 18 -10.25 -24.73 -7.80
C SER A 18 -9.65 -24.68 -6.40
N VAL A 19 -10.12 -25.61 -5.57
CA VAL A 19 -9.63 -26.02 -4.26
C VAL A 19 -9.98 -25.06 -3.10
N PRO A 20 -10.79 -25.50 -2.12
CA PRO A 20 -10.87 -24.82 -0.82
C PRO A 20 -9.52 -25.02 -0.11
N LEU A 21 -8.58 -24.10 -0.31
CA LEU A 21 -7.33 -24.10 0.44
C LEU A 21 -7.65 -23.75 1.90
N ARG A 22 -7.37 -24.69 2.80
CA ARG A 22 -7.31 -24.41 4.24
C ARG A 22 -6.07 -23.56 4.51
N TRP A 23 -6.18 -22.62 5.45
CA TRP A 23 -5.02 -21.94 6.03
C TRP A 23 -4.06 -23.02 6.53
N SER A 24 -2.88 -23.11 5.92
CA SER A 24 -1.92 -24.16 6.22
C SER A 24 -0.62 -23.50 6.63
N LEU A 25 -0.34 -23.56 7.92
CA LEU A 25 0.78 -22.88 8.57
C LEU A 25 2.13 -23.25 7.96
N ALA A 26 2.32 -24.50 7.55
CA ALA A 26 3.60 -24.97 6.99
C ALA A 26 3.97 -24.28 5.65
N PRO A 27 3.15 -24.37 4.58
CA PRO A 27 3.46 -23.73 3.30
C PRO A 27 3.34 -22.19 3.34
N ASP A 28 2.46 -21.63 4.19
CA ASP A 28 2.39 -20.18 4.40
C ASP A 28 3.66 -19.68 5.12
N GLY A 29 4.13 -20.42 6.13
CA GLY A 29 5.35 -20.13 6.87
C GLY A 29 6.60 -20.25 6.02
N SER A 30 6.73 -21.29 5.20
CA SER A 30 7.86 -21.44 4.27
C SER A 30 7.91 -20.31 3.24
N ALA A 31 6.74 -19.88 2.75
CA ALA A 31 6.66 -18.74 1.85
C ALA A 31 7.04 -17.43 2.56
N ALA A 32 6.59 -17.21 3.79
CA ALA A 32 6.99 -16.04 4.58
C ALA A 32 8.51 -15.96 4.74
N ILE A 33 9.15 -17.07 5.11
CA ILE A 33 10.62 -17.15 5.24
C ILE A 33 11.30 -16.86 3.89
N GLY A 34 10.83 -17.49 2.81
CA GLY A 34 11.40 -17.28 1.48
C GLY A 34 11.26 -15.83 0.97
N LEU A 35 10.11 -15.19 1.20
CA LEU A 35 9.86 -13.81 0.80
C LEU A 35 10.65 -12.81 1.66
N LEU A 36 10.83 -13.09 2.95
CA LEU A 36 11.71 -12.31 3.81
C LEU A 36 13.17 -12.41 3.35
N ALA A 37 13.63 -13.63 3.06
CA ALA A 37 14.96 -13.87 2.51
C ALA A 37 15.15 -13.13 1.18
N ALA A 38 14.16 -13.19 0.27
CA ALA A 38 14.21 -12.45 -0.99
C ALA A 38 14.31 -10.93 -0.78
N SER A 39 13.56 -10.38 0.19
CA SER A 39 13.60 -8.96 0.53
C SER A 39 14.96 -8.53 1.11
N LEU A 40 15.54 -9.36 1.98
CA LEU A 40 16.89 -9.16 2.51
C LEU A 40 17.97 -9.27 1.44
N ILE A 41 17.85 -10.25 0.54
CA ILE A 41 18.76 -10.43 -0.59
C ILE A 41 18.67 -9.24 -1.54
N PHE A 42 17.48 -8.70 -1.82
CA PHE A 42 17.35 -7.56 -2.72
C PHE A 42 18.01 -6.30 -2.14
N TYR A 43 17.78 -6.00 -0.86
CA TYR A 43 18.33 -4.82 -0.20
C TYR A 43 19.66 -5.08 0.56
N TYR A 44 20.32 -6.20 0.30
CA TYR A 44 21.56 -6.58 1.00
C TYR A 44 22.65 -5.50 1.03
N PRO A 45 22.86 -4.66 -0.02
CA PRO A 45 23.91 -3.66 0.02
C PRO A 45 23.58 -2.54 1.01
N LEU A 46 22.29 -2.21 1.18
CA LEU A 46 21.83 -1.19 2.10
C LEU A 46 21.92 -1.67 3.55
N VAL A 47 21.57 -2.95 3.79
CA VAL A 47 21.49 -3.51 5.15
C VAL A 47 22.86 -3.96 5.68
N PHE A 48 23.65 -4.67 4.87
CA PHE A 48 24.87 -5.33 5.35
C PHE A 48 26.18 -4.66 4.92
N LEU A 49 26.16 -3.91 3.81
CA LEU A 49 27.37 -3.24 3.30
C LEU A 49 27.45 -1.76 3.67
N GLY A 50 26.50 -1.27 4.48
CA GLY A 50 26.45 0.12 4.94
C GLY A 50 26.23 1.15 3.82
N ARG A 51 25.75 0.72 2.65
CA ARG A 51 25.47 1.65 1.54
C ARG A 51 24.25 2.50 1.87
N VAL A 52 24.27 3.74 1.42
CA VAL A 52 23.16 4.67 1.54
C VAL A 52 22.41 4.69 0.21
N LEU A 53 21.08 4.78 0.28
CA LEU A 53 20.28 5.08 -0.89
C LEU A 53 20.52 6.54 -1.29
N VAL A 54 21.23 6.77 -2.39
CA VAL A 54 21.47 8.11 -2.94
C VAL A 54 20.35 8.43 -3.92
N ASP A 55 19.21 8.80 -3.37
CA ASP A 55 18.09 9.39 -4.09
C ASP A 55 17.86 10.81 -3.56
N TYR A 56 17.47 11.74 -4.43
CA TYR A 56 17.37 13.15 -4.08
C TYR A 56 16.33 13.38 -2.97
N ASP A 57 15.12 12.83 -3.10
CA ASP A 57 14.05 13.02 -2.13
C ASP A 57 14.32 12.20 -0.85
N ALA A 58 14.88 10.99 -0.98
CA ALA A 58 15.30 10.21 0.17
C ALA A 58 16.27 11.00 1.06
N PHE A 59 17.24 11.67 0.45
CA PHE A 59 18.29 12.40 1.16
C PHE A 59 17.84 13.77 1.66
N VAL A 60 17.20 14.57 0.80
CA VAL A 60 16.88 15.98 1.10
C VAL A 60 15.58 16.13 1.88
N TYR A 61 14.63 15.20 1.71
CA TYR A 61 13.30 15.31 2.31
C TYR A 61 13.05 14.27 3.40
N PHE A 62 13.12 12.97 3.07
CA PHE A 62 12.69 11.94 4.03
C PHE A 62 13.68 11.74 5.17
N TYR A 63 14.98 11.63 4.89
CA TYR A 63 16.01 11.40 5.90
C TYR A 63 15.99 12.43 7.05
N PRO A 64 16.04 13.76 6.79
CA PRO A 64 16.03 14.75 7.88
C PRO A 64 14.75 14.69 8.71
N GLN A 65 13.59 14.44 8.09
CA GLN A 65 12.33 14.25 8.83
C GLN A 65 12.38 13.03 9.75
N ARG A 66 13.00 11.91 9.32
CA ARG A 66 13.16 10.73 10.19
C ARG A 66 14.12 11.01 11.35
N VAL A 67 15.17 11.81 11.13
CA VAL A 67 16.07 12.27 12.19
C VAL A 67 15.33 13.14 13.20
N PHE A 68 14.55 14.12 12.75
CA PHE A 68 13.77 14.98 13.63
C PHE A 68 12.72 14.20 14.43
N LEU A 69 12.00 13.29 13.77
CA LEU A 69 11.05 12.38 14.42
C LEU A 69 11.72 11.54 15.51
N ALA A 70 12.83 10.87 15.18
CA ALA A 70 13.55 10.03 16.14
C ALA A 70 14.02 10.82 17.36
N ARG A 71 14.59 12.01 17.15
CA ARG A 71 15.03 12.91 18.23
C ARG A 71 13.88 13.34 19.13
N SER A 72 12.75 13.72 18.55
CA SER A 72 11.57 14.16 19.29
C SER A 72 10.97 13.03 20.14
N LEU A 73 10.86 11.83 19.56
CA LEU A 73 10.38 10.64 20.28
C LEU A 73 11.33 10.24 21.41
N LEU A 74 12.66 10.30 21.20
CA LEU A 74 13.66 10.06 22.24
C LEU A 74 13.61 11.11 23.36
N ALA A 75 13.21 12.34 23.04
CA ALA A 75 12.94 13.39 24.02
C ALA A 75 11.58 13.23 24.73
N GLY A 76 10.80 12.19 24.40
CA GLY A 76 9.57 11.84 25.10
C GLY A 76 8.32 12.59 24.64
N HIS A 77 8.34 13.23 23.45
CA HIS A 77 7.18 13.96 22.95
C HIS A 77 6.89 13.67 21.47
N ILE A 78 5.61 13.79 21.10
CA ILE A 78 5.17 13.70 19.71
C ILE A 78 5.42 15.06 19.04
N PRO A 79 6.19 15.13 17.93
CA PRO A 79 6.51 16.39 17.28
C PRO A 79 5.30 16.97 16.54
N LEU A 80 4.71 18.03 17.10
CA LEU A 80 3.63 18.78 16.45
C LEU A 80 4.16 19.83 15.47
N TRP A 81 5.31 20.43 15.79
CA TRP A 81 5.93 21.54 15.08
C TRP A 81 7.43 21.30 14.94
N ASP A 82 7.97 21.60 13.75
CA ASP A 82 9.39 21.56 13.44
C ASP A 82 9.92 23.00 13.36
N PRO A 83 10.74 23.46 14.33
CA PRO A 83 11.29 24.81 14.33
C PRO A 83 12.42 25.00 13.31
N ASP A 84 13.02 23.92 12.82
CA ASP A 84 14.21 23.95 11.97
C ASP A 84 13.85 24.19 10.49
N LEU A 85 12.58 24.02 10.12
CA LEU A 85 12.09 24.14 8.75
C LEU A 85 11.47 25.53 8.51
N PHE A 86 12.15 26.39 7.74
CA PHE A 86 11.66 27.72 7.31
C PHE A 86 11.07 28.60 8.42
N LEU A 87 11.75 28.70 9.57
CA LEU A 87 11.29 29.42 10.79
C LEU A 87 10.10 28.75 11.50
N GLY A 88 9.74 27.54 11.10
CA GLY A 88 8.70 26.75 11.72
C GLY A 88 7.73 26.15 10.70
N ALA A 89 7.42 24.86 10.87
CA ALA A 89 6.41 24.19 10.07
C ALA A 89 5.59 23.15 10.89
N PRO A 90 4.32 22.92 10.52
CA PRO A 90 3.47 21.97 11.24
C PRO A 90 3.83 20.52 10.88
N PHE A 91 4.71 19.91 11.68
CA PHE A 91 5.31 18.60 11.42
C PHE A 91 4.32 17.45 11.49
N LEU A 92 3.47 17.39 12.51
CA LEU A 92 2.44 16.35 12.63
C LEU A 92 1.39 16.48 11.52
N ALA A 93 1.03 17.71 11.14
CA ALA A 93 0.00 17.93 10.13
C ALA A 93 0.45 17.55 8.72
N ASN A 94 1.76 17.57 8.43
CA ASN A 94 2.30 17.04 7.19
C ASN A 94 2.18 15.49 7.20
N PRO A 95 1.35 14.87 6.35
CA PRO A 95 1.16 13.42 6.38
C PRO A 95 2.44 12.66 6.01
N GLN A 96 3.32 13.23 5.19
CA GLN A 96 4.53 12.55 4.70
C GLN A 96 5.55 12.26 5.82
N THR A 97 5.49 13.00 6.93
CA THR A 97 6.33 12.76 8.11
C THR A 97 5.94 11.47 8.83
N ALA A 98 4.75 10.90 8.56
CA ALA A 98 4.26 9.63 9.07
C ALA A 98 4.49 9.46 10.58
N VAL A 99 4.28 10.53 11.37
CA VAL A 99 4.55 10.57 12.82
C VAL A 99 3.78 9.49 13.55
N LEU A 100 2.51 9.30 13.20
CA LEU A 100 1.62 8.34 13.85
C LEU A 100 1.60 6.96 13.18
N TYR A 101 2.50 6.72 12.22
CA TYR A 101 2.69 5.40 11.62
C TYR A 101 3.59 4.55 12.52
N PRO A 102 3.12 3.43 13.09
CA PRO A 102 3.88 2.66 14.08
C PRO A 102 5.26 2.21 13.60
N PRO A 103 5.47 1.75 12.35
CA PRO A 103 6.81 1.42 11.86
C PRO A 103 7.78 2.62 11.89
N SER A 104 7.31 3.86 11.74
CA SER A 104 8.16 5.06 11.90
C SER A 104 8.74 5.18 13.30
N TRP A 105 8.13 4.61 14.33
CA TRP A 105 8.66 4.72 15.69
C TRP A 105 9.92 3.87 15.89
N LEU A 106 10.16 2.90 15.01
CA LEU A 106 11.39 2.10 15.03
C LEU A 106 12.65 2.94 14.77
N PHE A 107 12.52 4.18 14.27
CA PHE A 107 13.64 5.10 14.08
C PHE A 107 14.35 5.48 15.39
N VAL A 108 13.75 5.24 16.56
CA VAL A 108 14.41 5.45 17.86
C VAL A 108 15.42 4.35 18.22
N LEU A 109 15.39 3.20 17.53
CA LEU A 109 16.19 2.02 17.89
C LEU A 109 17.66 2.09 17.50
N GLY A 110 18.06 3.06 16.68
CA GLY A 110 19.43 3.17 16.22
C GLY A 110 19.65 4.24 15.15
N PRO A 111 20.78 4.16 14.41
CA PRO A 111 21.07 5.10 13.34
C PRO A 111 19.93 5.13 12.31
N VAL A 112 19.43 6.33 12.00
CA VAL A 112 18.29 6.52 11.08
C VAL A 112 18.53 5.85 9.74
N GLN A 113 19.75 5.91 9.19
CA GLN A 113 20.12 5.22 7.96
C GLN A 113 19.82 3.71 8.03
N ALA A 114 20.28 3.04 9.09
CA ALA A 114 20.12 1.60 9.25
C ALA A 114 18.64 1.22 9.40
N VAL A 115 17.89 1.98 10.19
CA VAL A 115 16.45 1.76 10.34
C VAL A 115 15.70 2.05 9.03
N TYR A 116 16.13 3.05 8.25
CA TYR A 116 15.53 3.36 6.96
C TYR A 116 15.67 2.18 5.98
N SER A 117 16.88 1.59 5.90
CA SER A 117 17.12 0.39 5.11
C SER A 117 16.31 -0.81 5.61
N ALA A 118 16.19 -0.98 6.94
CA ALA A 118 15.36 -2.01 7.53
C ALA A 118 13.87 -1.81 7.21
N GLN A 119 13.39 -0.56 7.14
CA GLN A 119 12.02 -0.28 6.73
C GLN A 119 11.77 -0.59 5.25
N LEU A 120 12.73 -0.36 4.35
CA LEU A 120 12.60 -0.79 2.96
C LEU A 120 12.42 -2.31 2.86
N VAL A 121 13.22 -3.08 3.61
CA VAL A 121 13.08 -4.55 3.70
C VAL A 121 11.73 -4.94 4.28
N LEU A 122 11.32 -4.31 5.39
CA LEU A 122 10.05 -4.60 6.05
C LEU A 122 8.88 -4.42 5.10
N HIS A 123 8.78 -3.26 4.43
CA HIS A 123 7.64 -2.98 3.57
C HIS A 123 7.67 -3.78 2.26
N ALA A 124 8.84 -4.09 1.70
CA ALA A 124 8.94 -5.04 0.60
C ALA A 124 8.48 -6.44 1.01
N PHE A 125 8.86 -6.90 2.20
CA PHE A 125 8.38 -8.16 2.75
C PHE A 125 6.86 -8.14 2.97
N LEU A 126 6.31 -7.10 3.59
CA LEU A 126 4.88 -6.96 3.82
C LEU A 126 4.10 -6.93 2.50
N ALA A 127 4.55 -6.15 1.52
CA ALA A 127 3.99 -6.09 0.18
C ALA A 127 3.96 -7.48 -0.48
N ALA A 128 5.08 -8.20 -0.42
CA ALA A 128 5.20 -9.54 -0.99
C ALA A 128 4.32 -10.55 -0.27
N PHE A 129 4.33 -10.54 1.06
CA PHE A 129 3.64 -11.52 1.89
C PHE A 129 2.13 -11.30 1.89
N PHE A 130 1.65 -10.07 1.99
CA PHE A 130 0.21 -9.79 1.88
C PHE A 130 -0.31 -10.10 0.48
N THR A 131 0.46 -9.83 -0.57
CA THR A 131 0.11 -10.24 -1.94
C THR A 131 0.08 -11.75 -2.06
N TYR A 132 1.05 -12.45 -1.50
CA TYR A 132 1.05 -13.90 -1.43
C TYR A 132 -0.23 -14.43 -0.76
N LEU A 133 -0.61 -13.89 0.40
CA LEU A 133 -1.82 -14.31 1.12
C LEU A 133 -3.09 -14.00 0.32
N LEU A 134 -3.16 -12.84 -0.34
CA LEU A 134 -4.25 -12.46 -1.22
C LEU A 134 -4.38 -13.47 -2.37
N VAL A 135 -3.31 -13.67 -3.14
CA VAL A 135 -3.32 -14.56 -4.31
C VAL A 135 -3.59 -16.00 -3.91
N ARG A 136 -2.93 -16.49 -2.86
CA ARG A 136 -3.12 -17.85 -2.39
C ARG A 136 -4.55 -18.08 -1.91
N HIS A 137 -5.03 -17.24 -1.00
CA HIS A 137 -6.25 -17.57 -0.27
C HIS A 137 -7.51 -16.96 -0.88
N ALA A 138 -7.43 -15.80 -1.54
CA ALA A 138 -8.60 -15.18 -2.19
C ALA A 138 -8.81 -15.73 -3.61
N PHE A 139 -7.72 -16.00 -4.32
CA PHE A 139 -7.77 -16.53 -5.68
C PHE A 139 -7.62 -18.05 -5.77
N GLY A 140 -7.19 -18.72 -4.69
CA GLY A 140 -7.08 -20.19 -4.68
C GLY A 140 -5.90 -20.71 -5.49
N VAL A 141 -4.79 -19.97 -5.50
CA VAL A 141 -3.59 -20.28 -6.29
C VAL A 141 -2.60 -21.11 -5.45
N LEU A 142 -1.83 -21.98 -6.12
CA LEU A 142 -0.80 -22.81 -5.48
C LEU A 142 0.28 -21.94 -4.79
N PRO A 143 0.90 -22.41 -3.69
CA PRO A 143 1.84 -21.61 -2.91
C PRO A 143 2.98 -21.01 -3.72
N LEU A 144 3.63 -21.79 -4.59
CA LEU A 144 4.74 -21.30 -5.40
C LEU A 144 4.31 -20.17 -6.34
N ALA A 145 3.20 -20.34 -7.04
CA ALA A 145 2.68 -19.33 -7.96
C ALA A 145 2.19 -18.07 -7.20
N ALA A 146 1.62 -18.22 -6.01
CA ALA A 146 1.30 -17.09 -5.15
C ALA A 146 2.56 -16.34 -4.68
N ALA A 147 3.67 -17.06 -4.42
CA ALA A 147 4.93 -16.44 -4.01
C ALA A 147 5.54 -15.63 -5.17
N VAL A 148 5.48 -16.17 -6.40
CA VAL A 148 5.86 -15.42 -7.61
C VAL A 148 5.02 -14.14 -7.76
N GLY A 149 3.70 -14.21 -7.51
CA GLY A 149 2.84 -13.02 -7.51
C GLY A 149 3.25 -11.99 -6.46
N GLY A 150 3.61 -12.44 -5.25
CA GLY A 150 4.14 -11.57 -4.19
C GLY A 150 5.44 -10.89 -4.57
N LEU A 151 6.39 -11.64 -5.14
CA LEU A 151 7.66 -11.09 -5.62
C LEU A 151 7.44 -10.08 -6.76
N ALA A 152 6.55 -10.39 -7.70
CA ALA A 152 6.24 -9.50 -8.82
C ALA A 152 5.65 -8.16 -8.35
N TYR A 153 4.84 -8.17 -7.28
CA TYR A 153 4.29 -6.96 -6.69
C TYR A 153 5.36 -6.15 -5.94
N ALA A 154 6.10 -6.80 -5.04
CA ALA A 154 7.07 -6.12 -4.17
C ALA A 154 8.34 -5.64 -4.88
N PHE A 155 8.71 -6.26 -6.01
CA PHE A 155 9.92 -5.93 -6.76
C PHE A 155 9.61 -5.51 -8.22
N GLY A 156 8.36 -5.16 -8.50
CA GLY A 156 7.95 -4.63 -9.80
C GLY A 156 8.47 -3.21 -10.05
N GLY A 157 8.29 -2.72 -11.28
CA GLY A 157 8.81 -1.41 -11.70
C GLY A 157 8.37 -0.23 -10.83
N PHE A 158 7.13 -0.25 -10.32
CA PHE A 158 6.66 0.75 -9.36
C PHE A 158 7.47 0.74 -8.06
N ALA A 159 7.59 -0.43 -7.42
CA ALA A 159 8.27 -0.54 -6.13
C ALA A 159 9.75 -0.17 -6.25
N VAL A 160 10.42 -0.58 -7.33
CA VAL A 160 11.82 -0.22 -7.61
C VAL A 160 11.96 1.26 -7.96
N GLY A 161 11.02 1.82 -8.72
CA GLY A 161 11.02 3.24 -9.11
C GLY A 161 10.77 4.19 -7.94
N GLN A 162 10.05 3.75 -6.91
CA GLN A 162 9.70 4.55 -5.73
C GLN A 162 10.60 4.26 -4.51
N VAL A 163 11.76 3.62 -4.68
CA VAL A 163 12.69 3.33 -3.57
C VAL A 163 13.14 4.60 -2.85
N GLY A 164 13.18 5.75 -3.55
CA GLY A 164 13.43 7.07 -2.97
C GLY A 164 12.34 7.54 -2.00
N HIS A 165 11.10 7.07 -2.17
CA HIS A 165 9.90 7.55 -1.48
C HIS A 165 9.38 6.50 -0.51
N LEU A 166 10.00 6.41 0.67
CA LEU A 166 9.68 5.39 1.66
C LEU A 166 8.20 5.37 2.05
N ASN A 167 7.53 6.53 2.11
CA ASN A 167 6.10 6.61 2.41
C ASN A 167 5.23 5.95 1.32
N GLN A 168 5.60 6.04 0.04
CA GLN A 168 4.88 5.39 -1.07
C GLN A 168 4.98 3.88 -0.98
N ILE A 169 6.19 3.35 -0.79
CA ILE A 169 6.39 1.89 -0.61
C ILE A 169 5.67 1.41 0.65
N SER A 170 5.71 2.20 1.73
CA SER A 170 5.06 1.85 2.99
C SER A 170 3.54 1.78 2.85
N ALA A 171 2.93 2.75 2.18
CA ALA A 171 1.49 2.76 1.92
C ALA A 171 1.08 1.62 0.99
N ALA A 172 1.76 1.47 -0.15
CA ALA A 172 1.46 0.42 -1.13
C ALA A 172 1.53 -0.99 -0.53
N ALA A 173 2.44 -1.23 0.43
CA ALA A 173 2.56 -2.54 1.08
C ALA A 173 1.25 -3.03 1.73
N TRP A 174 0.34 -2.14 2.14
CA TRP A 174 -0.90 -2.51 2.83
C TRP A 174 -2.08 -2.82 1.89
N LEU A 175 -2.05 -2.37 0.63
CA LEU A 175 -3.10 -2.60 -0.36
C LEU A 175 -3.54 -4.08 -0.43
N PRO A 176 -2.63 -5.07 -0.55
CA PRO A 176 -3.06 -6.46 -0.66
C PRO A 176 -3.74 -6.99 0.61
N ALA A 177 -3.37 -6.48 1.78
CA ALA A 177 -4.00 -6.82 3.05
C ALA A 177 -5.43 -6.28 3.13
N VAL A 178 -5.66 -5.04 2.66
CA VAL A 178 -7.01 -4.45 2.56
C VAL A 178 -7.89 -5.32 1.67
N LEU A 179 -7.42 -5.70 0.48
CA LEU A 179 -8.18 -6.55 -0.46
C LEU A 179 -8.46 -7.95 0.10
N LEU A 180 -7.48 -8.55 0.77
CA LEU A 180 -7.63 -9.88 1.37
C LEU A 180 -8.67 -9.86 2.49
N ALA A 181 -8.57 -8.90 3.40
CA ALA A 181 -9.51 -8.73 4.49
C ALA A 181 -10.93 -8.47 3.96
N TYR A 182 -11.05 -7.65 2.92
CA TYR A 182 -12.32 -7.37 2.26
C TYR A 182 -12.95 -8.63 1.64
N ASP A 183 -12.18 -9.41 0.86
CA ASP A 183 -12.63 -10.70 0.31
C ASP A 183 -13.13 -11.65 1.39
N ARG A 184 -12.40 -11.72 2.51
CA ARG A 184 -12.76 -12.60 3.64
C ARG A 184 -13.99 -12.14 4.39
N PHE A 185 -14.12 -10.83 4.63
CA PHE A 185 -15.30 -10.28 5.28
C PHE A 185 -16.54 -10.53 4.43
N ALA A 186 -16.50 -10.23 3.13
CA ALA A 186 -17.63 -10.42 2.22
C ALA A 186 -18.13 -11.88 2.16
N ARG A 187 -17.25 -12.86 2.40
CA ARG A 187 -17.59 -14.29 2.37
C ARG A 187 -17.99 -14.86 3.72
N SER A 188 -17.29 -14.46 4.77
CA SER A 188 -17.42 -15.09 6.10
C SER A 188 -18.22 -14.25 7.10
N GLN A 189 -18.40 -12.95 6.82
CA GLN A 189 -19.10 -11.97 7.66
C GLN A 189 -18.51 -11.83 9.07
N LYS A 190 -17.30 -12.35 9.30
CA LYS A 190 -16.65 -12.29 10.61
C LYS A 190 -16.05 -10.91 10.81
N VAL A 191 -16.45 -10.24 11.89
CA VAL A 191 -16.08 -8.84 12.20
C VAL A 191 -14.57 -8.64 12.30
N TYR A 192 -13.81 -9.66 12.70
CA TYR A 192 -12.35 -9.51 12.76
C TYR A 192 -11.72 -9.24 11.38
N TRP A 193 -12.31 -9.72 10.27
CA TRP A 193 -11.82 -9.36 8.93
C TRP A 193 -12.12 -7.90 8.60
N LEU A 194 -13.25 -7.38 9.06
CA LEU A 194 -13.55 -5.96 8.96
C LEU A 194 -12.51 -5.13 9.72
N ALA A 195 -12.21 -5.54 10.96
CA ALA A 195 -11.21 -4.87 11.81
C ALA A 195 -9.80 -4.93 11.21
N LEU A 196 -9.37 -6.09 10.67
CA LEU A 196 -8.06 -6.23 10.02
C LEU A 196 -7.96 -5.37 8.75
N GLY A 197 -9.02 -5.31 7.93
CA GLY A 197 -9.02 -4.45 6.74
C GLY A 197 -9.03 -2.97 7.10
N ALA A 198 -9.79 -2.58 8.13
CA ALA A 198 -9.78 -1.22 8.66
C ALA A 198 -8.41 -0.84 9.22
N LEU A 199 -7.74 -1.75 9.94
CA LEU A 199 -6.39 -1.54 10.45
C LEU A 199 -5.38 -1.40 9.31
N ALA A 200 -5.44 -2.26 8.29
CA ALA A 200 -4.56 -2.15 7.12
C ALA A 200 -4.76 -0.80 6.39
N LEU A 201 -6.00 -0.37 6.21
CA LEU A 201 -6.30 0.93 5.60
C LEU A 201 -5.85 2.10 6.49
N ALA A 202 -5.97 1.97 7.81
CA ALA A 202 -5.44 2.96 8.75
C ALA A 202 -3.91 3.04 8.66
N MET A 203 -3.21 1.91 8.59
CA MET A 203 -1.75 1.87 8.41
C MET A 203 -1.33 2.51 7.09
N GLU A 204 -2.08 2.28 6.02
CA GLU A 204 -1.85 2.91 4.72
C GLU A 204 -2.01 4.45 4.76
N LEU A 205 -3.07 4.94 5.42
CA LEU A 205 -3.30 6.37 5.62
C LEU A 205 -2.19 7.01 6.49
N LEU A 206 -1.81 6.33 7.57
CA LEU A 206 -0.77 6.78 8.49
C LEU A 206 0.62 6.77 7.86
N ALA A 207 0.89 5.85 6.91
CA ALA A 207 2.15 5.79 6.17
C ALA A 207 2.45 7.08 5.39
N GLY A 208 1.44 7.94 5.16
CA GLY A 208 1.70 9.32 4.77
C GLY A 208 1.73 9.57 3.27
N HIS A 209 1.03 8.75 2.48
CA HIS A 209 0.86 8.98 1.05
C HIS A 209 -0.62 8.89 0.62
N PRO A 210 -1.39 10.00 0.70
CA PRO A 210 -2.83 10.00 0.40
C PRO A 210 -3.17 9.51 -1.01
N GLN A 211 -2.28 9.72 -1.97
CA GLN A 211 -2.48 9.28 -3.35
C GLN A 211 -2.45 7.75 -3.48
N GLU A 212 -1.60 7.03 -2.73
CA GLU A 212 -1.63 5.56 -2.72
C GLU A 212 -2.97 5.07 -2.15
N THR A 213 -3.42 5.66 -1.03
CA THR A 213 -4.71 5.29 -0.43
C THR A 213 -5.87 5.53 -1.39
N TYR A 214 -5.87 6.64 -2.12
CA TYR A 214 -6.86 6.91 -3.15
C TYR A 214 -6.87 5.82 -4.24
N MET A 215 -5.69 5.42 -4.74
CA MET A 215 -5.58 4.32 -5.70
C MET A 215 -6.09 3.00 -5.11
N THR A 216 -5.77 2.71 -3.85
CA THR A 216 -6.28 1.54 -3.14
C THR A 216 -7.79 1.52 -3.04
N LEU A 217 -8.44 2.65 -2.76
CA LEU A 217 -9.90 2.73 -2.72
C LEU A 217 -10.54 2.49 -4.09
N ILE A 218 -9.91 2.98 -5.18
CA ILE A 218 -10.35 2.66 -6.55
C ILE A 218 -10.23 1.14 -6.80
N VAL A 219 -9.06 0.57 -6.49
CA VAL A 219 -8.81 -0.86 -6.69
C VAL A 219 -9.78 -1.70 -5.86
N LEU A 220 -10.06 -1.32 -4.62
CA LEU A 220 -11.05 -1.96 -3.74
C LEU A 220 -12.46 -1.89 -4.34
N GLY A 221 -12.85 -0.75 -4.89
CA GLY A 221 -14.12 -0.58 -5.61
C GLY A 221 -14.23 -1.52 -6.81
N ILE A 222 -13.22 -1.52 -7.69
CA ILE A 222 -13.16 -2.42 -8.85
C ILE A 222 -13.14 -3.89 -8.41
N PHE A 223 -12.36 -4.22 -7.38
CA PHE A 223 -12.26 -5.56 -6.82
C PHE A 223 -13.60 -6.03 -6.25
N GLY A 224 -14.35 -5.15 -5.60
CA GLY A 224 -15.74 -5.36 -5.24
C GLY A 224 -16.59 -5.69 -6.47
N VAL A 225 -16.58 -4.81 -7.47
CA VAL A 225 -17.33 -4.92 -8.74
C VAL A 225 -17.03 -6.19 -9.54
N VAL A 226 -15.78 -6.66 -9.57
CA VAL A 226 -15.39 -7.82 -10.38
C VAL A 226 -15.38 -9.11 -9.55
N GLY A 227 -14.90 -9.05 -8.31
CA GLY A 227 -14.66 -10.21 -7.46
C GLY A 227 -15.87 -10.68 -6.67
N ALA A 228 -16.85 -9.80 -6.42
CA ALA A 228 -18.00 -10.16 -5.60
C ALA A 228 -18.82 -11.29 -6.27
N PRO A 229 -19.39 -12.21 -5.48
CA PRO A 229 -20.34 -13.19 -6.00
C PRO A 229 -21.70 -12.52 -6.22
N TRP A 230 -21.79 -11.68 -7.27
CA TRP A 230 -22.98 -10.91 -7.74
C TRP A 230 -24.24 -11.74 -7.99
N ARG A 231 -24.13 -13.06 -7.88
CA ARG A 231 -25.23 -14.01 -8.05
C ARG A 231 -26.31 -13.88 -6.98
N ARG A 232 -26.01 -13.28 -5.82
CA ARG A 232 -26.99 -13.05 -4.76
C ARG A 232 -26.90 -11.61 -4.24
N PRO A 233 -28.02 -10.85 -4.18
CA PRO A 233 -28.02 -9.46 -3.74
C PRO A 233 -27.51 -9.31 -2.30
N ARG A 234 -27.71 -10.31 -1.45
CA ARG A 234 -27.14 -10.34 -0.09
C ARG A 234 -25.63 -10.17 -0.06
N ASN A 235 -24.91 -10.76 -1.01
CA ASN A 235 -23.45 -10.68 -1.05
C ASN A 235 -22.97 -9.28 -1.44
N LEU A 236 -23.74 -8.57 -2.28
CA LEU A 236 -23.49 -7.17 -2.63
C LEU A 236 -23.62 -6.27 -1.40
N VAL A 237 -24.65 -6.48 -0.58
CA VAL A 237 -24.84 -5.74 0.67
C VAL A 237 -23.64 -5.92 1.60
N TRP A 238 -23.14 -7.15 1.78
CA TRP A 238 -21.96 -7.39 2.63
C TRP A 238 -20.66 -6.85 2.04
N CYS A 239 -20.53 -6.79 0.72
CA CYS A 239 -19.43 -6.10 0.06
C CYS A 239 -19.48 -4.59 0.35
N ALA A 240 -20.65 -3.97 0.18
CA ALA A 240 -20.83 -2.55 0.47
C ALA A 240 -20.59 -2.22 1.96
N ILE A 241 -21.15 -3.02 2.88
CA ILE A 241 -20.91 -2.91 4.33
C ILE A 241 -19.43 -3.08 4.64
N GLY A 242 -18.75 -4.05 4.01
CA GLY A 242 -17.34 -4.31 4.20
C GLY A 242 -16.48 -3.11 3.79
N GLY A 243 -16.70 -2.60 2.58
CA GLY A 243 -15.96 -1.45 2.06
C GLY A 243 -16.22 -0.20 2.89
N ALA A 244 -17.49 0.15 3.12
CA ALA A 244 -17.86 1.33 3.89
C ALA A 244 -17.39 1.23 5.35
N GLY A 245 -17.51 0.05 5.96
CA GLY A 245 -17.06 -0.19 7.34
C GLY A 245 -15.54 -0.10 7.47
N MET A 246 -14.77 -0.63 6.51
CA MET A 246 -13.31 -0.48 6.49
C MET A 246 -12.90 0.98 6.33
N CYS A 247 -13.53 1.73 5.41
CA CYS A 247 -13.27 3.15 5.23
C CYS A 247 -13.59 3.97 6.48
N ALA A 248 -14.76 3.74 7.10
CA ALA A 248 -15.17 4.48 8.29
C ALA A 248 -14.26 4.18 9.49
N LEU A 249 -13.98 2.90 9.76
CA LEU A 249 -13.12 2.50 10.87
C LEU A 249 -11.65 2.87 10.61
N GLY A 250 -11.15 2.67 9.40
CA GLY A 250 -9.77 3.00 9.02
C GLY A 250 -9.51 4.51 9.07
N GLY A 251 -10.46 5.31 8.57
CA GLY A 251 -10.43 6.76 8.71
C GLY A 251 -10.54 7.21 10.17
N GLY A 252 -11.39 6.56 10.97
CA GLY A 252 -11.49 6.81 12.41
C GLY A 252 -10.20 6.50 13.17
N LEU A 253 -9.55 5.37 12.88
CA LEU A 253 -8.27 4.97 13.50
C LEU A 253 -7.11 5.89 13.12
N SER A 254 -7.15 6.50 11.93
CA SER A 254 -6.15 7.45 11.45
C SER A 254 -6.55 8.92 11.67
N ALA A 255 -7.69 9.19 12.33
CA ALA A 255 -8.23 10.53 12.50
C ALA A 255 -7.26 11.49 13.20
N ALA A 256 -6.47 11.01 14.17
CA ALA A 256 -5.46 11.82 14.87
C ALA A 256 -4.39 12.38 13.92
N GLN A 257 -4.13 11.72 12.79
CA GLN A 257 -3.25 12.21 11.73
C GLN A 257 -4.03 13.01 10.68
N LEU A 258 -5.19 12.50 10.25
CA LEU A 258 -5.96 13.11 9.16
C LEU A 258 -6.52 14.48 9.53
N MET A 259 -6.97 14.68 10.77
CA MET A 259 -7.57 15.95 11.19
C MET A 259 -6.58 17.13 11.07
N PRO A 260 -5.36 17.08 11.64
CA PRO A 260 -4.36 18.11 11.42
C PRO A 260 -3.99 18.29 9.94
N THR A 261 -3.89 17.19 9.17
CA THR A 261 -3.61 17.27 7.73
C THR A 261 -4.71 18.00 6.96
N LEU A 262 -5.99 17.77 7.31
CA LEU A 262 -7.12 18.46 6.70
C LEU A 262 -7.18 19.94 7.09
N GLU A 263 -6.74 20.29 8.29
CA GLU A 263 -6.59 21.70 8.72
C GLU A 263 -5.46 22.41 7.95
N LEU A 264 -4.35 21.70 7.69
CA LEU A 264 -3.21 22.24 6.95
C LEU A 264 -3.46 22.35 5.44
N ALA A 265 -4.23 21.44 4.85
CA ALA A 265 -4.37 21.33 3.39
C ALA A 265 -4.81 22.65 2.70
N PRO A 266 -5.79 23.41 3.21
CA PRO A 266 -6.19 24.71 2.64
C PRO A 266 -5.11 25.80 2.72
N LEU A 267 -4.17 25.69 3.67
CA LEU A 267 -3.07 26.63 3.88
C LEU A 267 -1.84 26.29 3.04
N SER A 268 -1.86 25.16 2.33
CA SER A 268 -0.77 24.74 1.46
C SER A 268 -0.83 25.43 0.09
N ILE A 269 0.26 25.35 -0.67
CA ILE A 269 0.32 25.80 -2.07
C ILE A 269 -0.76 25.12 -2.95
N ARG A 270 -1.27 23.97 -2.52
CA ARG A 270 -2.34 23.22 -3.21
C ARG A 270 -3.76 23.56 -2.73
N GLY A 271 -3.90 24.44 -1.73
CA GLY A 271 -5.19 24.82 -1.14
C GLY A 271 -6.12 25.54 -2.11
N GLU A 272 -5.56 26.32 -3.04
CA GLU A 272 -6.31 27.00 -4.11
C GLU A 272 -6.64 26.09 -5.31
N GLY A 273 -6.22 24.83 -5.25
CA GLY A 273 -6.28 23.88 -6.35
C GLY A 273 -5.07 23.95 -7.27
N VAL A 274 -5.06 23.12 -8.31
CA VAL A 274 -4.00 23.09 -9.32
C VAL A 274 -4.60 23.65 -10.61
N ASN A 275 -4.04 24.73 -11.13
CA ASN A 275 -4.50 25.28 -12.40
C ASN A 275 -4.20 24.30 -13.55
N TRP A 276 -4.86 24.46 -14.70
CA TRP A 276 -4.68 23.53 -15.82
C TRP A 276 -3.23 23.43 -16.30
N ARG A 277 -2.48 24.55 -16.30
CA ARG A 277 -1.09 24.56 -16.76
C ARG A 277 -0.19 23.70 -15.87
N ASP A 278 -0.35 23.83 -14.56
CA ASP A 278 0.40 23.05 -13.58
C ASP A 278 -0.05 21.58 -13.59
N ALA A 279 -1.34 21.33 -13.85
CA ALA A 279 -1.88 19.97 -13.96
C ALA A 279 -1.33 19.20 -15.18
N VAL A 280 -1.06 19.89 -16.29
CA VAL A 280 -0.47 19.27 -17.50
C VAL A 280 1.05 19.42 -17.57
N ALA A 281 1.67 20.15 -16.65
CA ALA A 281 3.11 20.31 -16.60
C ALA A 281 3.79 18.94 -16.42
N GLY A 282 4.70 18.60 -17.34
CA GLY A 282 5.36 17.29 -17.35
C GLY A 282 4.50 16.12 -17.84
N SER A 283 3.27 16.36 -18.32
CA SER A 283 2.47 15.32 -18.96
C SER A 283 3.13 14.84 -20.24
N LEU A 284 3.17 13.51 -20.44
CA LEU A 284 3.67 12.94 -21.68
C LEU A 284 2.77 13.39 -22.84
N PRO A 285 3.31 14.06 -23.87
CA PRO A 285 2.53 14.39 -25.05
C PRO A 285 1.92 13.12 -25.64
N SER A 286 0.63 13.16 -25.99
CA SER A 286 -0.13 11.96 -26.41
C SER A 286 0.52 11.22 -27.59
N TYR A 287 1.23 11.94 -28.48
CA TYR A 287 1.96 11.36 -29.60
C TYR A 287 3.26 10.62 -29.20
N LEU A 288 3.78 10.83 -27.99
CA LEU A 288 4.93 10.10 -27.44
C LEU A 288 4.51 8.88 -26.60
N ALA A 289 3.22 8.71 -26.30
CA ALA A 289 2.72 7.60 -25.48
C ALA A 289 3.13 6.22 -26.00
N VAL A 290 3.03 6.00 -27.32
CA VAL A 290 3.43 4.72 -27.93
C VAL A 290 4.93 4.50 -27.84
N ARG A 291 5.75 5.56 -27.99
CA ARG A 291 7.21 5.45 -27.86
C ARG A 291 7.64 5.18 -26.42
N ALA A 292 6.99 5.81 -25.45
CA ALA A 292 7.29 5.61 -24.04
C ALA A 292 6.93 4.20 -23.51
N LEU A 293 6.00 3.49 -24.17
CA LEU A 293 5.66 2.10 -23.84
C LEU A 293 6.59 1.06 -24.48
N LEU A 294 7.41 1.46 -25.45
CA LEU A 294 8.29 0.58 -26.23
C LEU A 294 9.78 0.73 -25.88
N ALA A 295 10.11 1.66 -24.97
CA ALA A 295 11.47 1.91 -24.47
C ALA A 295 11.60 1.38 -23.04
#